data_AF-A0AAN9VWM1-F1
#
_entry.id   AF-A0AAN9VWM1-F1
#
_cell.length_a   1.000
_cell.length_b   1.000
_cell.length_c   1.000
_cell.angle_alpha   90.00
_cell.angle_beta   90.00
_cell.angle_gamma   90.00
#
_symmetry.space_group_name_H-M   'P 1'
#
loop_
_entity.id
_entity.type
_entity.pdbx_description
1 polymer ?
#
loop_
_entity_poly.entity_id
_entity_poly.type
_entity_poly.pdbx_seq_one_letter_code
_entity_poly.pdbx_strand_id
1 'polypeptide(L)'
;MDDMKDKNIHHTAQKLTDEIQNMSLYNNFFCDIQRMVSSPDVKKNQFKETLLEAMKKAGMETDLRNTVFHWIRSHNNIESINGYPAKEPLGYLRKAQMQWEKRIQKSLNSMCNEIGVPLARYRLASDRDEILDKWTELSTYDVDLSQYRPVYAPKDFLEVLLWIRSPNYQHTDSSGAWDFTQIPLKVKSFAELRNLYVDLARGEPLLGVNPHMPSSSNFPTLEAERTALGEKVIASNHAPVAQEFLKRGCPRCLRGKVWAQVLGSDVKQTNIDYFKELKQRVLYFDLMVDKLIIKDVQLTASNDDQYFVFEDVLYQVMLCFSRDTELLTVFNHSAANPVHAVLKNKLPAVENTVVFPPSGVIPFHGFTMYSTPFCYLYDDPIALYYTFRAFYMRYWFRLHEVSSHEQGILCLCLLFEKLLQRHEPQLWYHFKQIKIPPVRVVFKWLMRSFSGHLPPEQLLFLWDLILAYDSLEILPLLAVSIISFRKDNLLQVDTLQSVEAVLADLSSITVMPLLQMTLMRD
;
A
#
# COMPACT_ATOMS: atom_id res chain seq x y z
N MET A 1 -9.03 34.94 -4.52
CA MET A 1 -8.46 33.61 -4.23
C MET A 1 -9.44 32.81 -3.36
N ASP A 2 -10.06 33.45 -2.36
CA ASP A 2 -11.12 32.84 -1.53
C ASP A 2 -12.39 32.50 -2.31
N ASP A 3 -12.88 33.36 -3.22
CA ASP A 3 -14.02 33.03 -4.11
C ASP A 3 -13.79 31.78 -4.98
N MET A 4 -12.53 31.46 -5.30
CA MET A 4 -12.18 30.30 -6.11
C MET A 4 -12.09 29.03 -5.24
N LYS A 5 -11.66 29.17 -3.98
CA LYS A 5 -11.71 28.10 -2.97
C LYS A 5 -13.15 27.78 -2.57
N ASP A 6 -14.00 28.78 -2.38
CA ASP A 6 -15.41 28.60 -2.01
C ASP A 6 -16.21 27.94 -3.13
N LYS A 7 -15.96 28.32 -4.39
CA LYS A 7 -16.52 27.61 -5.56
C LYS A 7 -16.08 26.15 -5.63
N ASN A 8 -14.82 25.86 -5.27
CA ASN A 8 -14.29 24.50 -5.24
C ASN A 8 -14.94 23.68 -4.11
N ILE A 9 -15.03 24.22 -2.89
CA ILE A 9 -15.68 23.57 -1.74
C ILE A 9 -17.15 23.27 -2.04
N HIS A 10 -17.88 24.23 -2.61
CA HIS A 10 -19.28 24.02 -2.98
C HIS A 10 -19.44 22.93 -4.03
N HIS A 11 -18.60 22.92 -5.06
CA HIS A 11 -18.60 21.87 -6.08
C HIS A 11 -18.27 20.49 -5.47
N THR A 12 -17.25 20.40 -4.62
CA THR A 12 -16.90 19.16 -3.92
C THR A 12 -18.05 18.68 -3.03
N ALA A 13 -18.69 19.58 -2.29
CA ALA A 13 -19.82 19.25 -1.44
C ALA A 13 -21.02 18.73 -2.24
N GLN A 14 -21.31 19.33 -3.40
CA GLN A 14 -22.38 18.89 -4.28
C GLN A 14 -22.08 17.50 -4.86
N LYS A 15 -20.88 17.31 -5.42
CA LYS A 15 -20.43 16.00 -5.94
C LYS A 15 -20.47 14.92 -4.87
N LEU A 16 -20.00 15.21 -3.66
CA LEU A 16 -20.04 14.30 -2.53
C LEU A 16 -21.48 13.95 -2.14
N THR A 17 -22.39 14.93 -2.16
CA THR A 17 -23.81 14.70 -1.84
C THR A 17 -24.44 13.71 -2.83
N ASP A 18 -24.14 13.85 -4.11
CA ASP A 18 -24.62 12.94 -5.17
C ASP A 18 -24.00 11.54 -5.04
N GLU A 19 -22.71 11.45 -4.72
CA GLU A 19 -22.02 10.17 -4.59
C GLU A 19 -22.37 9.42 -3.29
N ILE A 20 -22.52 10.13 -2.16
CA ILE A 20 -22.90 9.53 -0.88
C ILE A 20 -24.20 8.75 -1.02
N GLN A 21 -25.19 9.25 -1.76
CA GLN A 21 -26.47 8.56 -1.99
C GLN A 21 -26.30 7.18 -2.66
N ASN A 22 -25.22 6.98 -3.40
CA ASN A 22 -24.89 5.73 -4.08
C ASN A 22 -23.97 4.82 -3.26
N MET A 23 -23.49 5.27 -2.10
CA MET A 23 -22.65 4.45 -1.23
C MET A 23 -23.48 3.41 -0.48
N SER A 24 -22.90 2.23 -0.25
CA SER A 24 -23.55 1.12 0.48
C SER A 24 -24.01 1.50 1.89
N LEU A 25 -23.34 2.46 2.51
CA LEU A 25 -23.61 2.98 3.85
C LEU A 25 -24.77 3.98 3.93
N TYR A 26 -25.23 4.53 2.79
CA TYR A 26 -26.27 5.56 2.76
C TYR A 26 -27.61 5.07 3.31
N ASN A 27 -28.05 3.88 2.91
CA ASN A 27 -29.36 3.36 3.33
C ASN A 27 -29.46 3.25 4.86
N ASN A 28 -28.41 2.72 5.50
CA ASN A 28 -28.37 2.61 6.96
C ASN A 28 -28.36 3.99 7.61
N PHE A 29 -27.50 4.89 7.13
CA PHE A 29 -27.41 6.26 7.62
C PHE A 29 -28.75 7.01 7.51
N PHE A 30 -29.44 6.87 6.37
CA PHE A 30 -30.74 7.47 6.14
C PHE A 30 -31.83 6.89 7.05
N CYS A 31 -31.88 5.57 7.22
CA CYS A 31 -32.80 4.92 8.16
C CYS A 31 -32.57 5.39 9.60
N ASP A 32 -31.32 5.57 10.02
CA ASP A 32 -31.02 6.03 11.37
C ASP A 32 -31.41 7.50 11.56
N ILE A 33 -31.23 8.36 10.56
CA ILE A 33 -31.77 9.73 10.56
C ILE A 33 -33.30 9.70 10.68
N GLN A 34 -34.00 8.84 9.95
CA GLN A 34 -35.47 8.74 10.04
C GLN A 34 -35.93 8.33 11.44
N ARG A 35 -35.25 7.36 12.08
CA ARG A 35 -35.52 6.97 13.46
C ARG A 35 -35.30 8.13 14.43
N MET A 36 -34.23 8.90 14.24
CA MET A 36 -33.92 10.06 15.06
C MET A 36 -34.93 11.19 14.91
N VAL A 37 -35.35 11.50 13.68
CA VAL A 37 -36.42 12.46 13.39
C VAL A 37 -37.74 12.07 14.07
N SER A 38 -37.98 10.77 14.25
CA SER A 38 -39.16 10.24 14.93
C SER A 38 -39.03 10.21 16.46
N SER A 39 -37.87 10.57 17.01
CA SER A 39 -37.59 10.55 18.45
C SER A 39 -38.09 11.83 19.15
N PRO A 40 -38.32 11.80 20.48
CA PRO A 40 -38.70 12.98 21.24
C PRO A 40 -37.60 14.05 21.31
N ASP A 41 -36.36 13.71 20.94
CA ASP A 41 -35.21 14.62 20.95
C ASP A 41 -35.31 15.67 19.83
N VAL A 42 -36.05 15.39 18.74
CA VAL A 42 -36.20 16.29 17.59
C VAL A 42 -37.54 17.02 17.63
N LYS A 43 -37.51 18.33 17.88
CA LYS A 43 -38.71 19.15 18.06
C LYS A 43 -39.13 19.79 16.75
N LYS A 44 -40.40 19.62 16.35
CA LYS A 44 -40.96 20.23 15.13
C LYS A 44 -40.71 21.74 15.02
N ASN A 45 -40.82 22.48 16.13
CA ASN A 45 -40.69 23.94 16.16
C ASN A 45 -39.24 24.43 16.04
N GLN A 46 -38.26 23.56 16.29
CA GLN A 46 -36.82 23.82 16.23
C GLN A 46 -36.10 22.68 15.50
N PHE A 47 -36.70 22.22 14.39
CA PHE A 47 -36.35 20.94 13.77
C PHE A 47 -34.87 20.85 13.41
N LYS A 48 -34.34 21.86 12.71
CA LYS A 48 -32.93 21.88 12.27
C LYS A 48 -31.95 21.80 13.45
N GLU A 49 -32.14 22.64 14.45
CA GLU A 49 -31.23 22.75 15.60
C GLU A 49 -31.27 21.46 16.45
N THR A 50 -32.47 21.01 16.80
CA THR A 50 -32.65 19.81 17.63
C THR A 50 -32.24 18.53 16.91
N LEU A 51 -32.42 18.44 15.59
CA LEU A 51 -31.90 17.32 14.80
C LEU A 51 -30.36 17.30 14.79
N LEU A 52 -29.70 18.44 14.57
CA LEU A 52 -28.23 18.50 14.57
C LEU A 52 -27.65 18.15 15.95
N GLU A 53 -28.29 18.60 17.03
CA GLU A 53 -27.89 18.25 18.40
C GLU A 53 -28.08 16.74 18.68
N ALA A 54 -29.21 16.17 18.27
CA ALA A 54 -29.47 14.73 18.38
C ALA A 54 -28.48 13.90 17.57
N MET A 55 -28.15 14.33 16.34
CA MET A 55 -27.16 13.67 15.47
C MET A 55 -25.78 13.68 16.12
N LYS A 56 -25.39 14.81 16.71
CA LYS A 56 -24.11 14.94 17.42
C LYS A 56 -24.07 14.03 18.64
N LYS A 57 -25.13 14.00 19.45
CA LYS A 57 -25.23 13.14 20.64
C LYS A 57 -25.20 11.65 20.30
N ALA A 58 -25.74 11.27 19.15
CA ALA A 58 -25.73 9.89 18.67
C ALA A 58 -24.46 9.48 17.90
N GLY A 59 -23.52 10.41 17.67
CA GLY A 59 -22.28 10.14 16.94
C GLY A 59 -22.38 10.16 15.41
N MET A 60 -23.57 10.37 14.83
CA MET A 60 -23.78 10.37 13.38
C MET A 60 -23.00 11.46 12.65
N GLU A 61 -22.78 12.60 13.31
CA GLU A 61 -21.95 13.67 12.75
C GLU A 61 -20.52 13.17 12.50
N THR A 62 -19.98 12.39 13.44
CA THR A 62 -18.64 11.81 13.34
C THR A 62 -18.57 10.76 12.22
N ASP A 63 -19.59 9.91 12.10
CA ASP A 63 -19.68 8.91 11.03
C ASP A 63 -19.71 9.57 9.64
N LEU A 64 -20.47 10.66 9.50
CA LEU A 64 -20.50 11.44 8.27
C LEU A 64 -19.14 12.10 8.00
N ARG A 65 -18.51 12.72 9.01
CA ARG A 65 -17.15 13.29 8.89
C ARG A 65 -16.12 12.26 8.46
N ASN A 66 -16.19 11.04 8.99
CA ASN A 66 -15.31 9.95 8.59
C ASN A 66 -15.59 9.52 7.15
N THR A 67 -16.86 9.40 6.76
CA THR A 67 -17.25 9.11 5.37
C THR A 67 -16.65 10.14 4.41
N VAL A 68 -16.78 11.43 4.73
CA VAL A 68 -16.16 12.52 3.96
C VAL A 68 -14.64 12.37 3.92
N PHE A 69 -14.00 12.12 5.06
CA PHE A 69 -12.54 11.96 5.15
C PHE A 69 -12.02 10.82 4.27
N HIS A 70 -12.63 9.63 4.36
CA HIS A 70 -12.23 8.47 3.54
C HIS A 70 -12.51 8.70 2.05
N TRP A 71 -13.62 9.36 1.73
CA TRP A 71 -13.96 9.72 0.35
C TRP A 71 -12.96 10.71 -0.24
N ILE A 72 -12.63 11.79 0.46
CA ILE A 72 -11.64 12.78 0.01
C ILE A 72 -10.31 12.09 -0.26
N ARG A 73 -9.88 11.18 0.63
CA ARG A 73 -8.66 10.42 0.42
C ARG A 73 -8.75 9.61 -0.87
N SER A 74 -9.75 8.74 -1.02
CA SER A 74 -9.88 7.91 -2.23
C SER A 74 -9.97 8.72 -3.53
N HIS A 75 -10.50 9.96 -3.48
CA HIS A 75 -10.70 10.83 -4.64
C HIS A 75 -9.61 11.87 -4.89
N ASN A 76 -8.76 12.23 -3.91
CA ASN A 76 -7.60 13.11 -4.11
C ASN A 76 -6.55 12.50 -5.06
N ASN A 77 -6.68 11.20 -5.35
CA ASN A 77 -5.95 10.52 -6.42
C ASN A 77 -6.43 10.89 -7.85
N ILE A 78 -7.50 11.68 -7.97
CA ILE A 78 -8.23 11.99 -9.21
C ILE A 78 -8.09 13.48 -9.57
N GLU A 79 -7.17 14.24 -8.96
CA GLU A 79 -6.94 15.63 -9.41
C GLU A 79 -6.58 15.63 -10.90
N SER A 80 -7.57 16.01 -11.70
CA SER A 80 -7.55 16.03 -13.14
C SER A 80 -6.67 17.19 -13.57
N ILE A 81 -5.43 16.89 -13.90
CA ILE A 81 -4.61 17.83 -14.64
C ILE A 81 -5.29 18.01 -16.01
N ASN A 82 -5.92 19.18 -16.20
CA ASN A 82 -6.45 19.69 -17.46
C ASN A 82 -7.69 18.99 -18.06
N GLY A 83 -8.66 18.54 -17.25
CA GLY A 83 -10.02 18.26 -17.74
C GLY A 83 -10.15 17.11 -18.77
N TYR A 84 -9.10 16.30 -18.97
CA TYR A 84 -9.15 15.09 -19.80
C TYR A 84 -8.95 13.82 -18.93
N PRO A 85 -9.79 12.79 -19.09
CA PRO A 85 -9.88 11.63 -18.20
C PRO A 85 -8.86 10.54 -18.55
N ALA A 86 -7.61 10.90 -18.80
CA ALA A 86 -6.58 9.89 -19.07
C ALA A 86 -6.01 9.38 -17.74
N LYS A 87 -6.20 8.08 -17.43
CA LYS A 87 -5.60 7.39 -16.26
C LYS A 87 -4.10 7.67 -16.09
N GLU A 88 -3.38 7.76 -17.22
CA GLU A 88 -1.98 8.19 -17.29
C GLU A 88 -1.85 9.31 -18.33
N PRO A 89 -1.48 10.55 -17.94
CA PRO A 89 -1.41 11.69 -18.84
C PRO A 89 -0.27 11.61 -19.87
N LEU A 90 0.87 10.99 -19.53
CA LEU A 90 2.04 10.93 -20.39
C LEU A 90 1.96 9.73 -21.34
N GLY A 91 1.79 9.99 -22.64
CA GLY A 91 1.57 8.94 -23.65
C GLY A 91 2.69 7.87 -23.74
N TYR A 92 3.95 8.26 -23.50
CA TYR A 92 5.07 7.31 -23.50
C TYR A 92 5.07 6.39 -22.27
N LEU A 93 4.66 6.89 -21.10
CA LEU A 93 4.47 6.06 -19.90
C LEU A 93 3.26 5.15 -20.05
N ARG A 94 2.16 5.65 -20.62
CA ARG A 94 0.99 4.83 -20.94
C ARG A 94 1.35 3.65 -21.84
N LYS A 95 2.20 3.88 -22.86
CA LYS A 95 2.72 2.83 -23.74
C LYS A 95 3.61 1.84 -22.97
N ALA A 96 4.49 2.32 -22.10
CA ALA A 96 5.35 1.46 -21.27
C ALA A 96 4.52 0.58 -20.32
N GLN A 97 3.49 1.14 -19.68
CA GLN A 97 2.55 0.40 -18.84
C GLN A 97 1.82 -0.70 -19.62
N MET A 98 1.26 -0.38 -20.80
CA MET A 98 0.62 -1.40 -21.66
C MET A 98 1.59 -2.51 -22.11
N GLN A 99 2.85 -2.17 -22.35
CA GLN A 99 3.88 -3.17 -22.68
C GLN A 99 4.22 -4.05 -21.48
N TRP A 100 4.28 -3.46 -20.29
CA TRP A 100 4.51 -4.19 -19.05
C TRP A 100 3.39 -5.18 -18.75
N GLU A 101 2.13 -4.76 -18.85
CA GLU A 101 0.95 -5.62 -18.71
C GLU A 101 0.98 -6.81 -19.67
N LYS A 102 1.28 -6.54 -20.96
CA LYS A 102 1.42 -7.58 -21.98
C LYS A 102 2.54 -8.56 -21.64
N ARG A 103 3.64 -8.10 -21.04
CA ARG A 103 4.75 -8.98 -20.60
C ARG A 103 4.32 -9.89 -19.46
N ILE A 104 3.62 -9.36 -18.46
CA ILE A 104 3.05 -10.15 -17.35
C ILE A 104 2.08 -11.20 -17.89
N GLN A 105 1.14 -10.80 -18.76
CA GLN A 105 0.15 -11.71 -19.33
C GLN A 105 0.81 -12.82 -20.17
N LYS A 106 1.81 -12.49 -21.00
CA LYS A 106 2.59 -13.47 -21.76
C LYS A 106 3.35 -14.43 -20.86
N SER A 107 3.99 -13.93 -19.80
CA SER A 107 4.72 -14.76 -18.83
C SER A 107 3.81 -15.76 -18.14
N LEU A 108 2.65 -15.30 -17.67
CA LEU A 108 1.63 -16.14 -17.06
C LEU A 108 1.09 -17.22 -18.01
N ASN A 109 0.72 -16.86 -19.23
CA ASN A 109 0.21 -17.81 -20.23
C ASN A 109 1.30 -18.81 -20.67
N SER A 110 2.54 -18.35 -20.81
CA SER A 110 3.68 -19.22 -21.15
C SER A 110 3.90 -20.28 -20.08
N MET A 111 3.83 -19.90 -18.80
CA MET A 111 3.97 -20.82 -17.68
C MET A 111 2.84 -21.84 -17.63
N CYS A 112 1.60 -21.41 -17.85
CA CYS A 112 0.44 -22.32 -17.94
C CYS A 112 0.62 -23.36 -19.07
N ASN A 113 1.09 -22.93 -20.24
CA ASN A 113 1.32 -23.83 -21.38
C ASN A 113 2.48 -24.81 -21.13
N GLU A 114 3.55 -24.36 -20.46
CA GLU A 114 4.72 -25.19 -20.13
C GLU A 114 4.39 -26.27 -19.12
N ILE A 115 3.64 -25.93 -18.06
CA ILE A 115 3.24 -26.85 -16.99
C ILE A 115 2.02 -27.70 -17.42
N GLY A 116 1.27 -27.26 -18.44
CA GLY A 116 0.06 -27.95 -18.91
C GLY A 116 -1.18 -27.73 -18.03
N VAL A 117 -1.25 -26.60 -17.32
CA VAL A 117 -2.36 -26.27 -16.41
C VAL A 117 -3.15 -25.05 -16.91
N PRO A 118 -4.49 -25.01 -16.73
CA PRO A 118 -5.27 -23.82 -17.07
C PRO A 118 -5.09 -22.71 -16.03
N LEU A 119 -5.41 -21.47 -16.41
CA LEU A 119 -5.42 -20.32 -15.48
C LEU A 119 -6.41 -20.51 -14.32
N ALA A 120 -7.57 -21.10 -14.61
CA ALA A 120 -8.62 -21.37 -13.64
C ALA A 120 -9.37 -22.65 -14.03
N ARG A 121 -9.78 -23.42 -13.02
CA ARG A 121 -10.69 -24.56 -13.16
C ARG A 121 -11.50 -24.75 -11.88
N TYR A 122 -12.57 -25.53 -11.96
CA TYR A 122 -13.20 -26.06 -10.75
C TYR A 122 -12.21 -26.97 -10.03
N ARG A 123 -12.13 -26.78 -8.71
CA ARG A 123 -11.33 -27.63 -7.84
C ARG A 123 -11.97 -29.02 -7.73
N LEU A 124 -11.14 -30.05 -7.63
CA LEU A 124 -11.62 -31.41 -7.39
C LEU A 124 -12.28 -31.50 -6.01
N ALA A 125 -13.28 -32.36 -5.86
CA ALA A 125 -14.00 -32.51 -4.59
C ALA A 125 -13.06 -32.94 -3.45
N SER A 126 -12.12 -33.84 -3.72
CA SER A 126 -11.09 -34.27 -2.77
C SER A 126 -10.27 -33.09 -2.25
N ASP A 127 -9.72 -32.28 -3.16
CA ASP A 127 -8.84 -31.17 -2.83
C ASP A 127 -9.62 -30.06 -2.11
N ARG A 128 -10.89 -29.87 -2.48
CA ARG A 128 -11.79 -28.93 -1.81
C ARG A 128 -12.02 -29.35 -0.36
N ASP A 129 -12.33 -30.62 -0.14
CA ASP A 129 -12.63 -31.15 1.19
C ASP A 129 -11.36 -31.14 2.07
N GLU A 130 -10.18 -31.43 1.50
CA GLU A 130 -8.89 -31.31 2.19
C GLU A 130 -8.57 -29.86 2.60
N ILE A 131 -8.73 -28.89 1.69
CA ILE A 131 -8.46 -27.47 2.00
C ILE A 131 -9.47 -26.92 3.00
N LEU A 132 -10.72 -27.41 2.97
CA LEU A 132 -11.72 -27.04 3.94
C LEU A 132 -11.34 -27.52 5.35
N ASP A 133 -10.90 -28.78 5.46
CA ASP A 133 -10.45 -29.39 6.71
C ASP A 133 -9.19 -28.69 7.26
N LYS A 134 -8.22 -28.41 6.38
CA LYS A 134 -6.95 -27.74 6.71
C LYS A 134 -7.00 -26.22 6.68
N TRP A 135 -8.17 -25.58 6.62
CA TRP A 135 -8.25 -24.12 6.38
C TRP A 135 -7.46 -23.28 7.39
N THR A 136 -7.38 -23.73 8.64
CA THR A 136 -6.63 -23.07 9.72
C THR A 136 -5.16 -23.45 9.78
N GLU A 137 -4.75 -24.48 9.04
CA GLU A 137 -3.40 -25.08 9.03
C GLU A 137 -2.97 -25.35 7.57
N LEU A 138 -3.18 -24.37 6.69
CA LEU A 138 -2.93 -24.48 5.25
C LEU A 138 -1.45 -24.70 4.90
N SER A 139 -0.53 -24.43 5.81
CA SER A 139 0.89 -24.83 5.74
C SER A 139 1.09 -26.34 5.61
N THR A 140 0.11 -27.14 6.06
CA THR A 140 0.13 -28.61 5.95
C THR A 140 -0.53 -29.13 4.67
N TYR A 141 -1.04 -28.23 3.80
CA TYR A 141 -1.62 -28.59 2.52
C TYR A 141 -0.50 -28.84 1.50
N ASP A 142 -0.33 -30.10 1.11
CA ASP A 142 0.75 -30.52 0.23
C ASP A 142 0.44 -30.20 -1.24
N VAL A 143 1.37 -29.48 -1.88
CA VAL A 143 1.26 -29.08 -3.28
C VAL A 143 2.63 -29.12 -3.91
N ASP A 144 2.75 -29.85 -5.02
CA ASP A 144 3.98 -29.80 -5.83
C ASP A 144 4.09 -28.43 -6.53
N LEU A 145 5.04 -27.62 -6.05
CA LEU A 145 5.35 -26.30 -6.58
C LEU A 145 6.66 -26.28 -7.38
N SER A 146 7.29 -27.42 -7.65
CA SER A 146 8.61 -27.51 -8.28
C SER A 146 8.67 -26.81 -9.64
N GLN A 147 7.62 -26.96 -10.47
CA GLN A 147 7.54 -26.38 -11.81
C GLN A 147 7.07 -24.93 -11.84
N TYR A 148 6.50 -24.43 -10.74
CA TYR A 148 5.98 -23.07 -10.66
C TYR A 148 7.11 -22.07 -10.43
N ARG A 149 7.05 -20.89 -11.02
CA ARG A 149 8.02 -19.82 -10.78
C ARG A 149 7.31 -18.47 -10.68
N PRO A 150 7.90 -17.45 -10.05
CA PRO A 150 7.29 -16.13 -10.07
C PRO A 150 7.05 -15.64 -11.50
N VAL A 151 5.93 -14.96 -11.74
CA VAL A 151 5.60 -14.39 -13.07
C VAL A 151 6.59 -13.28 -13.43
N TYR A 152 7.00 -12.52 -12.41
CA TYR A 152 8.07 -11.54 -12.45
C TYR A 152 8.59 -11.27 -11.02
N ALA A 153 9.81 -10.76 -10.91
CA ALA A 153 10.42 -10.29 -9.69
C ALA A 153 10.72 -8.78 -9.75
N PRO A 154 11.03 -8.12 -8.62
CA PRO A 154 11.37 -6.70 -8.60
C PRO A 154 12.45 -6.31 -9.62
N LYS A 155 13.48 -7.14 -9.79
CA LYS A 155 14.54 -6.91 -10.79
C LYS A 155 13.99 -6.79 -12.21
N ASP A 156 13.01 -7.62 -12.59
CA ASP A 156 12.46 -7.65 -13.95
C ASP A 156 11.68 -6.38 -14.25
N PHE A 157 11.01 -5.85 -13.23
CA PHE A 157 10.26 -4.61 -13.32
C PHE A 157 11.16 -3.38 -13.32
N LEU A 158 12.21 -3.35 -12.48
CA LEU A 158 13.22 -2.28 -12.52
C LEU A 158 13.84 -2.14 -13.90
N GLU A 159 14.19 -3.25 -14.55
CA GLU A 159 14.71 -3.20 -15.92
C GLU A 159 13.72 -2.49 -16.85
N VAL A 160 12.42 -2.81 -16.79
CA VAL A 160 11.40 -2.10 -17.58
C VAL A 160 11.41 -0.59 -17.32
N LEU A 161 11.54 -0.17 -16.06
CA LEU A 161 11.60 1.25 -15.70
C LEU A 161 12.86 1.93 -16.27
N LEU A 162 14.03 1.30 -16.17
CA LEU A 162 15.30 1.85 -16.68
C LEU A 162 15.33 1.99 -18.22
N TRP A 163 14.51 1.21 -18.92
CA TRP A 163 14.33 1.29 -20.38
C TRP A 163 13.32 2.36 -20.82
N ILE A 164 12.63 3.03 -19.89
CA ILE A 164 11.74 4.14 -20.24
C ILE A 164 12.54 5.31 -20.80
N ARG A 165 12.05 5.87 -21.92
CA ARG A 165 12.64 7.02 -22.60
C ARG A 165 11.60 8.13 -22.74
N SER A 166 11.94 9.30 -22.21
CA SER A 166 11.17 10.52 -22.46
C SER A 166 11.41 10.97 -23.90
N PRO A 167 10.36 11.27 -24.70
CA PRO A 167 10.51 11.82 -26.05
C PRO A 167 11.28 13.14 -26.09
N ASN A 168 11.30 13.88 -24.97
CA ASN A 168 11.95 15.18 -24.85
C ASN A 168 13.43 15.08 -24.45
N TYR A 169 13.96 13.87 -24.28
CA TYR A 169 15.35 13.64 -23.90
C TYR A 169 16.09 12.93 -25.04
N GLN A 170 17.05 13.62 -25.66
CA GLN A 170 17.90 13.03 -26.68
C GLN A 170 19.13 12.39 -26.01
N HIS A 171 19.17 11.06 -25.97
CA HIS A 171 20.35 10.32 -25.51
C HIS A 171 21.36 10.22 -26.65
N THR A 172 22.63 10.50 -26.38
CA THR A 172 23.74 10.34 -27.34
C THR A 172 24.22 8.88 -27.46
N ASP A 173 23.84 7.99 -26.53
CA ASP A 173 24.28 6.59 -26.47
C ASP A 173 23.11 5.60 -26.49
N SER A 174 23.32 4.46 -27.16
CA SER A 174 22.35 3.37 -27.39
C SER A 174 22.17 2.41 -26.21
N SER A 175 22.88 2.61 -25.08
CA SER A 175 22.71 1.82 -23.86
C SER A 175 21.51 2.30 -23.01
N GLY A 176 20.96 1.41 -22.18
CA GLY A 176 19.94 1.72 -21.16
C GLY A 176 20.34 2.91 -20.27
N ALA A 177 19.37 3.55 -19.60
CA ALA A 177 19.69 4.72 -18.79
C ALA A 177 20.32 4.25 -17.48
N TRP A 178 21.35 4.97 -17.06
CA TRP A 178 22.05 4.71 -15.81
C TRP A 178 21.23 5.10 -14.58
N ASP A 179 20.40 6.14 -14.72
CA ASP A 179 19.54 6.70 -13.67
C ASP A 179 18.16 7.08 -14.27
N PHE A 180 17.29 7.74 -13.51
CA PHE A 180 15.98 8.21 -13.92
C PHE A 180 15.94 9.70 -14.30
N THR A 181 17.09 10.39 -14.34
CA THR A 181 17.14 11.85 -14.53
C THR A 181 16.65 12.30 -15.91
N GLN A 182 16.67 11.41 -16.91
CA GLN A 182 16.09 11.62 -18.24
C GLN A 182 14.57 11.76 -18.24
N ILE A 183 13.90 11.41 -17.14
CA ILE A 183 12.45 11.48 -17.00
C ILE A 183 12.10 12.78 -16.25
N PRO A 184 11.56 13.81 -16.93
CA PRO A 184 11.32 15.12 -16.34
C PRO A 184 10.03 15.14 -15.50
N LEU A 185 9.95 14.26 -14.49
CA LEU A 185 8.87 14.23 -13.51
C LEU A 185 9.24 15.10 -12.31
N LYS A 186 8.22 15.81 -11.79
CA LYS A 186 8.36 16.58 -10.56
C LYS A 186 8.31 15.62 -9.39
N VAL A 187 9.28 15.75 -8.50
CA VAL A 187 9.35 15.06 -7.20
C VAL A 187 9.73 16.09 -6.16
N LYS A 188 9.37 15.86 -4.90
CA LYS A 188 9.66 16.79 -3.82
C LYS A 188 11.16 16.99 -3.64
N SER A 189 11.55 18.23 -3.41
CA SER A 189 12.86 18.60 -2.89
C SER A 189 12.96 18.18 -1.41
N PHE A 190 14.19 18.13 -0.90
CA PHE A 190 14.42 17.86 0.52
C PHE A 190 13.73 18.88 1.44
N ALA A 191 13.68 20.16 1.05
CA ALA A 191 12.96 21.19 1.79
C ALA A 191 11.44 20.94 1.81
N GLU A 192 10.85 20.51 0.69
CA GLU A 192 9.44 20.11 0.65
C GLU A 192 9.17 18.87 1.50
N LEU A 193 10.11 17.90 1.56
CA LEU A 193 10.00 16.74 2.46
C LEU A 193 10.10 17.14 3.94
N ARG A 194 10.99 18.08 4.31
CA ARG A 194 11.06 18.62 5.69
C ARG A 194 9.74 19.31 6.09
N ASN A 195 9.11 20.01 5.17
CA ASN A 195 7.81 20.64 5.41
C ASN A 195 6.68 19.60 5.52
N LEU A 196 6.72 18.54 4.71
CA LEU A 196 5.75 17.45 4.79
C LEU A 196 5.87 16.69 6.12
N TYR A 197 7.08 16.27 6.49
CA TYR A 197 7.39 15.49 7.69
C TYR A 197 7.82 16.40 8.86
N VAL A 198 7.01 17.42 9.15
CA VAL A 198 7.37 18.52 10.07
C VAL A 198 7.70 18.04 11.49
N ASP A 199 6.98 17.04 12.02
CA ASP A 199 7.22 16.52 13.37
C ASP A 199 8.59 15.84 13.48
N LEU A 200 9.02 15.13 12.43
CA LEU A 200 10.36 14.57 12.34
C LEU A 200 11.39 15.70 12.19
N ALA A 201 11.16 16.64 11.28
CA ALA A 201 12.10 17.73 10.99
C ALA A 201 12.33 18.68 12.18
N ARG A 202 11.36 18.78 13.09
CA ARG A 202 11.46 19.59 14.33
C ARG A 202 12.14 18.85 15.49
N GLY A 203 12.39 17.55 15.36
CA GLY A 203 12.94 16.78 16.48
C GLY A 203 11.90 16.51 17.58
N GLU A 204 10.61 16.43 17.25
CA GLU A 204 9.57 16.15 18.25
C GLU A 204 9.83 14.81 18.97
N PRO A 205 9.37 14.63 20.21
CA PRO A 205 9.39 13.33 20.89
C PRO A 205 8.47 12.32 20.18
N LEU A 206 9.08 11.30 19.56
CA LEU A 206 8.40 10.24 18.81
C LEU A 206 8.55 8.90 19.51
N LEU A 207 7.46 8.11 19.55
CA LEU A 207 7.43 6.83 20.24
C LEU A 207 8.53 5.87 19.74
N GLY A 208 8.76 5.82 18.42
CA GLY A 208 9.80 4.96 17.83
C GLY A 208 11.23 5.46 17.97
N VAL A 209 11.47 6.62 18.60
CA VAL A 209 12.81 7.12 18.93
C VAL A 209 13.22 6.66 20.32
N ASN A 210 12.41 6.95 21.34
CA ASN A 210 12.63 6.48 22.70
C ASN A 210 11.29 6.38 23.45
N PRO A 211 10.69 5.18 23.58
CA PRO A 211 9.41 5.02 24.26
C PRO A 211 9.47 5.30 25.76
N HIS A 212 10.65 5.16 26.37
CA HIS A 212 10.87 5.30 27.81
C HIS A 212 11.27 6.72 28.24
N MET A 213 11.34 7.68 27.31
CA MET A 213 11.66 9.05 27.67
C MET A 213 10.56 9.67 28.56
N PRO A 214 10.90 10.64 29.44
CA PRO A 214 9.91 11.32 30.25
C PRO A 214 8.82 11.98 29.40
N SER A 215 7.56 11.82 29.79
CA SER A 215 6.44 12.50 29.16
C SER A 215 6.46 14.00 29.51
N SER A 216 5.95 14.84 28.60
CA SER A 216 5.66 16.25 28.89
C SER A 216 4.41 16.44 29.77
N SER A 217 3.65 15.37 29.97
CA SER A 217 2.42 15.30 30.74
C SER A 217 2.66 14.54 32.05
N ASN A 218 1.64 14.40 32.90
CA ASN A 218 1.70 13.65 34.18
C ASN A 218 1.80 12.12 34.01
N PHE A 219 2.55 11.63 33.03
CA PHE A 219 2.78 10.20 32.79
C PHE A 219 4.27 9.85 32.99
N PRO A 220 4.58 8.61 33.40
CA PRO A 220 5.97 8.21 33.66
C PRO A 220 6.84 8.14 32.40
N THR A 221 6.25 7.76 31.26
CA THR A 221 6.95 7.60 29.99
C THR A 221 6.11 8.12 28.83
N LEU A 222 6.77 8.41 27.70
CA LEU A 222 6.08 8.75 26.46
C LEU A 222 5.12 7.61 26.04
N GLU A 223 5.53 6.35 26.13
CA GLU A 223 4.64 5.22 25.81
C GLU A 223 3.35 5.20 26.65
N ALA A 224 3.44 5.47 27.96
CA ALA A 224 2.28 5.52 28.83
C ALA A 224 1.33 6.67 28.45
N GLU A 225 1.88 7.85 28.16
CA GLU A 225 1.11 8.99 27.65
C GLU A 225 0.41 8.64 26.33
N ARG A 226 1.16 8.05 25.38
CA ARG A 226 0.67 7.69 24.06
C ARG A 226 -0.41 6.61 24.13
N THR A 227 -0.30 5.67 25.06
CA THR A 227 -1.34 4.64 25.31
C THR A 227 -2.63 5.28 25.81
N ALA A 228 -2.55 6.09 26.88
CA ALA A 228 -3.73 6.75 27.43
C ALA A 228 -4.41 7.72 26.44
N LEU A 229 -3.61 8.44 25.64
CA LEU A 229 -4.15 9.30 24.58
C LEU A 229 -4.76 8.48 23.45
N GLY A 230 -4.12 7.38 23.04
CA GLY A 230 -4.59 6.52 21.96
C GLY A 230 -5.95 5.89 22.25
N GLU A 231 -6.21 5.50 23.51
CA GLU A 231 -7.54 5.02 23.93
C GLU A 231 -8.63 6.08 23.72
N LYS A 232 -8.34 7.35 24.04
CA LYS A 232 -9.27 8.46 23.79
C LYS A 232 -9.47 8.71 22.31
N VAL A 233 -8.41 8.59 21.51
CA VAL A 233 -8.47 8.73 20.04
C VAL A 233 -9.38 7.66 19.43
N ILE A 234 -9.22 6.40 19.85
CA ILE A 234 -10.08 5.29 19.43
C ILE A 234 -11.52 5.54 19.86
N ALA A 235 -11.75 5.90 21.13
CA ALA A 235 -13.08 6.17 21.65
C ALA A 235 -13.79 7.35 20.96
N SER A 236 -13.03 8.32 20.42
CA SER A 236 -13.61 9.44 19.66
C SER A 236 -14.18 9.02 18.30
N ASN A 237 -13.78 7.85 17.78
CA ASN A 237 -14.10 7.36 16.45
C ASN A 237 -13.94 8.43 15.36
N HIS A 238 -12.99 9.36 15.47
CA HIS A 238 -12.77 10.42 14.48
C HIS A 238 -11.48 10.17 13.67
N ALA A 239 -11.61 9.76 12.41
CA ALA A 239 -10.49 9.32 11.56
C ALA A 239 -9.37 10.37 11.38
N PRO A 240 -9.66 11.66 11.10
CA PRO A 240 -8.66 12.73 11.13
C PRO A 240 -7.84 12.82 12.43
N VAL A 241 -8.47 12.61 13.59
CA VAL A 241 -7.79 12.65 14.89
C VAL A 241 -6.85 11.44 15.04
N ALA A 242 -7.30 10.27 14.58
CA ALA A 242 -6.47 9.07 14.52
C ALA A 242 -5.26 9.26 13.58
N GLN A 243 -5.45 9.90 12.44
CA GLN A 243 -4.37 10.20 11.50
C GLN A 243 -3.34 11.15 12.14
N GLU A 244 -3.80 12.24 12.76
CA GLU A 244 -2.92 13.19 13.44
C GLU A 244 -2.14 12.52 14.57
N PHE A 245 -2.80 11.65 15.33
CA PHE A 245 -2.15 10.87 16.37
C PHE A 245 -0.97 10.06 15.80
N LEU A 246 -1.09 9.41 14.64
CA LEU A 246 -0.03 8.56 14.08
C LEU A 246 1.30 9.29 13.81
N LYS A 247 1.32 10.62 13.63
CA LYS A 247 2.55 11.40 13.38
C LYS A 247 3.62 11.23 14.46
N ARG A 248 3.21 10.96 15.71
CA ARG A 248 4.10 10.72 16.86
C ARG A 248 4.27 9.25 17.24
N GLY A 249 3.79 8.33 16.39
CA GLY A 249 3.88 6.88 16.56
C GLY A 249 2.78 6.29 17.45
N CYS A 250 2.38 5.05 17.16
CA CYS A 250 1.31 4.35 17.89
C CYS A 250 1.85 3.23 18.80
N PRO A 251 1.34 3.04 20.02
CA PRO A 251 1.62 1.83 20.80
C PRO A 251 1.12 0.58 20.07
N ARG A 252 1.88 -0.53 20.17
CA ARG A 252 1.60 -1.77 19.44
C ARG A 252 0.19 -2.30 19.67
N CYS A 253 -0.28 -2.28 20.92
CA CYS A 253 -1.61 -2.78 21.31
C CYS A 253 -2.79 -1.97 20.75
N LEU A 254 -2.57 -0.71 20.34
CA LEU A 254 -3.60 0.16 19.80
C LEU A 254 -3.54 0.30 18.28
N ARG A 255 -2.39 -0.02 17.68
CA ARG A 255 -2.07 0.25 16.28
C ARG A 255 -3.09 -0.30 15.30
N GLY A 256 -3.50 -1.56 15.44
CA GLY A 256 -4.50 -2.16 14.54
C GLY A 256 -5.84 -1.41 14.53
N LYS A 257 -6.30 -0.93 15.70
CA LYS A 257 -7.55 -0.14 15.80
C LYS A 257 -7.39 1.26 15.22
N VAL A 258 -6.27 1.94 15.49
CA VAL A 258 -5.98 3.27 14.94
C VAL A 258 -5.86 3.22 13.42
N TRP A 259 -5.17 2.21 12.87
CA TRP A 259 -5.05 2.02 11.43
C TRP A 259 -6.41 1.75 10.78
N ALA A 260 -7.23 0.90 11.39
CA ALA A 260 -8.58 0.62 10.88
C ALA A 260 -9.44 1.88 10.82
N GLN A 261 -9.38 2.72 11.86
CA GLN A 261 -10.09 3.99 11.91
C GLN A 261 -9.59 5.00 10.87
N VAL A 262 -8.29 5.05 10.58
CA VAL A 262 -7.74 5.95 9.52
C VAL A 262 -8.11 5.45 8.12
N LEU A 263 -8.11 4.14 7.92
CA LEU A 263 -8.40 3.52 6.62
C LEU A 263 -9.90 3.33 6.36
N GLY A 264 -10.74 3.43 7.39
CA GLY A 264 -12.17 3.13 7.31
C GLY A 264 -12.42 1.63 7.11
N SER A 265 -11.55 0.77 7.67
CA SER A 265 -11.56 -0.67 7.47
C SER A 265 -12.12 -1.47 8.66
N ASP A 266 -12.87 -0.81 9.54
CA ASP A 266 -13.59 -1.48 10.62
C ASP A 266 -14.53 -2.56 10.08
N VAL A 267 -14.42 -3.76 10.66
CA VAL A 267 -15.15 -4.94 10.19
C VAL A 267 -16.61 -4.88 10.66
N LYS A 268 -17.53 -4.90 9.69
CA LYS A 268 -18.98 -5.03 9.91
C LYS A 268 -19.45 -6.43 9.57
N GLN A 269 -20.70 -6.77 9.92
CA GLN A 269 -21.28 -8.07 9.60
C GLN A 269 -21.24 -8.38 8.09
N THR A 270 -21.54 -7.38 7.24
CA THR A 270 -21.46 -7.51 5.78
C THR A 270 -20.05 -7.85 5.29
N ASN A 271 -19.02 -7.38 5.98
CA ASN A 271 -17.62 -7.70 5.68
C ASN A 271 -17.29 -9.15 6.03
N ILE A 272 -17.77 -9.63 7.18
CA ILE A 272 -17.61 -11.03 7.59
C ILE A 272 -18.26 -11.98 6.57
N ASP A 273 -19.48 -11.65 6.13
CA ASP A 273 -20.22 -12.47 5.18
C ASP A 273 -19.56 -12.47 3.79
N TYR A 274 -19.05 -11.31 3.33
CA TYR A 274 -18.29 -11.24 2.09
C TYR A 274 -16.98 -12.01 2.15
N PHE A 275 -16.22 -11.93 3.25
CA PHE A 275 -15.00 -12.72 3.40
C PHE A 275 -15.27 -14.22 3.40
N LYS A 276 -16.38 -14.68 4.01
CA LYS A 276 -16.82 -16.07 3.91
C LYS A 276 -17.11 -16.47 2.46
N GLU A 277 -17.73 -15.59 1.67
CA GLU A 277 -17.94 -15.81 0.23
C GLU A 277 -16.61 -15.94 -0.52
N LEU A 278 -15.63 -15.08 -0.23
CA LEU A 278 -14.28 -15.18 -0.80
C LEU A 278 -13.63 -16.52 -0.46
N LYS A 279 -13.71 -16.97 0.80
CA LYS A 279 -13.27 -18.31 1.21
C LYS A 279 -13.97 -19.40 0.41
N GLN A 280 -15.29 -19.32 0.22
CA GLN A 280 -15.99 -20.29 -0.63
C GLN A 280 -15.45 -20.30 -2.06
N ARG A 281 -15.18 -19.13 -2.66
CA ARG A 281 -14.55 -19.06 -3.99
C ARG A 281 -13.15 -19.68 -4.00
N VAL A 282 -12.37 -19.56 -2.92
CA VAL A 282 -11.08 -20.28 -2.78
C VAL A 282 -11.31 -21.79 -2.84
N LEU A 283 -12.31 -22.31 -2.12
CA LEU A 283 -12.61 -23.74 -2.06
C LEU A 283 -13.09 -24.30 -3.42
N TYR A 284 -13.91 -23.56 -4.16
CA TYR A 284 -14.49 -24.04 -5.42
C TYR A 284 -13.58 -23.87 -6.64
N PHE A 285 -12.69 -22.88 -6.64
CA PHE A 285 -11.88 -22.54 -7.81
C PHE A 285 -10.38 -22.71 -7.52
N ASP A 286 -9.75 -23.60 -8.28
CA ASP A 286 -8.29 -23.75 -8.34
C ASP A 286 -7.75 -22.77 -9.39
N LEU A 287 -7.07 -21.73 -8.91
CA LEU A 287 -6.47 -20.70 -9.74
C LEU A 287 -4.96 -20.90 -9.83
N MET A 288 -4.39 -20.62 -11.01
CA MET A 288 -2.93 -20.59 -11.20
C MET A 288 -2.24 -19.69 -10.16
N VAL A 289 -2.86 -18.56 -9.81
CA VAL A 289 -2.31 -17.62 -8.82
C VAL A 289 -2.27 -18.19 -7.40
N ASP A 290 -3.01 -19.25 -7.08
CA ASP A 290 -2.92 -19.91 -5.77
C ASP A 290 -1.55 -20.51 -5.58
N LYS A 291 -1.05 -21.20 -6.60
CA LYS A 291 0.25 -21.85 -6.60
C LYS A 291 1.38 -20.82 -6.53
N LEU A 292 1.18 -19.66 -7.18
CA LEU A 292 2.11 -18.52 -7.08
C LEU A 292 2.13 -17.93 -5.67
N ILE A 293 0.97 -17.74 -5.05
CA ILE A 293 0.87 -17.24 -3.66
C ILE A 293 1.50 -18.24 -2.69
N ILE A 294 1.15 -19.53 -2.80
CA ILE A 294 1.68 -20.57 -1.91
C ILE A 294 3.20 -20.61 -2.01
N LYS A 295 3.73 -20.64 -3.24
CA LYS A 295 5.17 -20.64 -3.48
C LYS A 295 5.84 -19.37 -2.95
N ASP A 296 5.19 -18.22 -3.07
CA ASP A 296 5.76 -16.96 -2.60
C ASP A 296 5.90 -16.93 -1.07
N VAL A 297 4.89 -17.41 -0.32
CA VAL A 297 4.99 -17.54 1.15
C VAL A 297 6.13 -18.49 1.54
N GLN A 298 6.19 -19.68 0.92
CA GLN A 298 7.25 -20.65 1.18
C GLN A 298 8.66 -20.12 0.89
N LEU A 299 8.81 -19.27 -0.13
CA LEU A 299 10.10 -18.67 -0.49
C LEU A 299 10.45 -17.44 0.34
N THR A 300 9.49 -16.85 1.03
CA THR A 300 9.67 -15.59 1.77
C THR A 300 9.38 -15.78 3.25
N ALA A 301 8.13 -15.54 3.70
CA ALA A 301 7.74 -15.57 5.09
C ALA A 301 8.13 -16.87 5.82
N SER A 302 8.00 -18.06 5.19
CA SER A 302 8.36 -19.33 5.84
C SER A 302 9.87 -19.49 6.08
N ASN A 303 10.71 -18.78 5.34
CA ASN A 303 12.17 -18.77 5.51
C ASN A 303 12.68 -17.55 6.30
N ASP A 304 11.77 -16.77 6.88
CA ASP A 304 12.08 -15.55 7.62
C ASP A 304 11.88 -15.79 9.12
N ASP A 305 12.91 -15.53 9.91
CA ASP A 305 12.94 -15.76 11.36
C ASP A 305 11.90 -14.92 12.12
N GLN A 306 11.42 -13.83 11.51
CA GLN A 306 10.42 -12.94 12.07
C GLN A 306 8.99 -13.27 11.61
N TYR A 307 8.80 -14.01 10.52
CA TYR A 307 7.47 -14.20 9.92
C TYR A 307 7.04 -15.65 9.73
N PHE A 308 7.91 -16.64 9.97
CA PHE A 308 7.60 -18.06 9.73
C PHE A 308 6.33 -18.56 10.44
N VAL A 309 5.98 -17.97 11.58
CA VAL A 309 4.79 -18.35 12.38
C VAL A 309 3.45 -17.94 11.76
N PHE A 310 3.45 -17.13 10.69
CA PHE A 310 2.22 -16.56 10.12
C PHE A 310 1.77 -17.21 8.82
N GLU A 311 2.42 -18.29 8.37
CA GLU A 311 2.16 -18.94 7.09
C GLU A 311 0.66 -19.21 6.83
N ASP A 312 -0.03 -19.81 7.79
CA ASP A 312 -1.46 -20.17 7.64
C ASP A 312 -2.34 -18.93 7.45
N VAL A 313 -2.13 -17.89 8.25
CA VAL A 313 -2.87 -16.63 8.17
C VAL A 313 -2.60 -15.94 6.84
N LEU A 314 -1.35 -15.97 6.35
CA LEU A 314 -0.99 -15.41 5.05
C LEU A 314 -1.73 -16.13 3.92
N TYR A 315 -1.86 -17.46 3.96
CA TYR A 315 -2.65 -18.18 2.96
C TYR A 315 -4.11 -17.78 2.98
N GLN A 316 -4.74 -17.71 4.16
CA GLN A 316 -6.14 -17.31 4.29
C GLN A 316 -6.39 -15.92 3.68
N VAL A 317 -5.52 -14.95 4.00
CA VAL A 317 -5.63 -13.56 3.55
C VAL A 317 -5.35 -13.44 2.06
N MET A 318 -4.22 -13.99 1.59
CA MET A 318 -3.75 -13.77 0.22
C MET A 318 -4.56 -14.57 -0.80
N LEU A 319 -5.04 -15.77 -0.45
CA LEU A 319 -5.94 -16.52 -1.31
C LEU A 319 -7.28 -15.77 -1.44
N CYS A 320 -7.87 -15.27 -0.35
CA CYS A 320 -9.09 -14.46 -0.44
C CYS A 320 -8.87 -13.17 -1.24
N PHE A 321 -7.72 -12.50 -1.06
CA PHE A 321 -7.36 -11.30 -1.82
C PHE A 321 -7.38 -11.52 -3.33
N SER A 322 -6.91 -12.67 -3.83
CA SER A 322 -6.93 -12.94 -5.28
C SER A 322 -8.35 -13.11 -5.86
N ARG A 323 -9.37 -13.32 -5.02
CA ARG A 323 -10.78 -13.49 -5.42
C ARG A 323 -11.62 -12.22 -5.28
N ASP A 324 -11.11 -11.21 -4.59
CA ASP A 324 -11.88 -10.01 -4.25
C ASP A 324 -11.99 -9.07 -5.45
N THR A 325 -13.20 -8.98 -6.01
CA THR A 325 -13.51 -8.13 -7.15
C THR A 325 -13.62 -6.65 -6.80
N GLU A 326 -13.74 -6.29 -5.52
CA GLU A 326 -13.74 -4.90 -5.07
C GLU A 326 -12.40 -4.20 -5.34
N LEU A 327 -11.30 -4.98 -5.40
CA LEU A 327 -9.98 -4.51 -5.82
C LEU A 327 -9.96 -3.95 -7.24
N LEU A 328 -10.92 -4.33 -8.10
CA LEU A 328 -11.00 -3.81 -9.47
C LEU A 328 -11.25 -2.29 -9.52
N THR A 329 -11.81 -1.72 -8.45
CA THR A 329 -12.03 -0.27 -8.33
C THR A 329 -10.74 0.54 -8.36
N VAL A 330 -9.60 -0.06 -8.00
CA VAL A 330 -8.27 0.56 -8.12
C VAL A 330 -7.97 0.94 -9.58
N PHE A 331 -8.39 0.09 -10.54
CA PHE A 331 -8.18 0.35 -11.97
C PHE A 331 -8.97 1.53 -12.52
N ASN A 332 -9.89 2.13 -11.74
CA ASN A 332 -10.56 3.37 -12.14
C ASN A 332 -9.61 4.58 -12.11
N HIS A 333 -8.54 4.53 -11.30
CA HIS A 333 -7.59 5.63 -11.09
C HIS A 333 -6.11 5.21 -11.12
N SER A 334 -5.83 3.91 -11.28
CA SER A 334 -4.51 3.36 -11.61
C SER A 334 -4.17 3.58 -13.08
N ALA A 335 -2.87 3.71 -13.41
CA ALA A 335 -2.43 3.73 -14.80
C ALA A 335 -2.57 2.36 -15.48
N ALA A 336 -2.63 1.29 -14.67
CA ALA A 336 -2.75 -0.07 -15.12
C ALA A 336 -4.19 -0.44 -15.53
N ASN A 337 -4.30 -1.56 -16.24
CA ASN A 337 -5.55 -2.27 -16.50
C ASN A 337 -5.44 -3.71 -15.98
N PRO A 338 -6.57 -4.31 -15.55
CA PRO A 338 -6.55 -5.68 -15.07
C PRO A 338 -6.14 -6.63 -16.19
N VAL A 339 -5.45 -7.72 -15.81
CA VAL A 339 -5.15 -8.80 -16.76
C VAL A 339 -6.44 -9.52 -17.12
N HIS A 340 -6.57 -9.86 -18.40
CA HIS A 340 -7.73 -10.56 -18.92
C HIS A 340 -7.35 -11.96 -19.41
N ALA A 341 -8.24 -12.92 -19.20
CA ALA A 341 -8.15 -14.29 -19.66
C ALA A 341 -9.30 -14.61 -20.62
N VAL A 342 -9.05 -15.49 -21.59
CA VAL A 342 -10.06 -15.97 -22.55
C VAL A 342 -10.60 -17.30 -22.06
N LEU A 343 -11.93 -17.47 -22.12
CA LEU A 343 -12.59 -18.72 -21.77
C LEU A 343 -12.07 -19.88 -22.64
N LYS A 344 -11.87 -21.04 -22.01
CA LYS A 344 -11.34 -22.24 -22.68
C LYS A 344 -12.22 -22.62 -23.89
N ASN A 345 -11.60 -22.93 -25.02
CA ASN A 345 -12.25 -23.29 -26.29
C ASN A 345 -13.14 -22.19 -26.89
N LYS A 346 -12.97 -20.93 -26.48
CA LYS A 346 -13.64 -19.78 -27.08
C LYS A 346 -12.64 -18.90 -27.82
N LEU A 347 -13.15 -18.18 -28.82
CA LEU A 347 -12.35 -17.19 -29.54
C LEU A 347 -12.10 -15.98 -28.62
N PRO A 348 -10.99 -15.23 -28.81
CA PRO A 348 -10.71 -13.99 -28.08
C PRO A 348 -11.67 -12.88 -28.53
N ALA A 349 -12.90 -12.94 -28.03
CA ALA A 349 -13.94 -11.93 -28.18
C ALA A 349 -14.28 -11.34 -26.80
N VAL A 350 -14.80 -10.11 -26.78
CA VAL A 350 -15.11 -9.38 -25.53
C VAL A 350 -16.02 -10.20 -24.61
N GLU A 351 -17.06 -10.83 -25.17
CA GLU A 351 -18.00 -11.71 -24.46
C GLU A 351 -17.36 -12.98 -23.86
N ASN A 352 -16.19 -13.39 -24.36
CA ASN A 352 -15.47 -14.58 -23.93
C ASN A 352 -14.23 -14.23 -23.09
N THR A 353 -14.12 -12.98 -22.66
CA THR A 353 -12.96 -12.46 -21.93
C THR A 353 -13.38 -12.07 -20.52
N VAL A 354 -12.64 -12.53 -19.52
CA VAL A 354 -12.88 -12.25 -18.11
C VAL A 354 -11.63 -11.70 -17.44
N VAL A 355 -11.79 -10.91 -16.38
CA VAL A 355 -10.65 -10.45 -15.57
C VAL A 355 -10.05 -11.63 -14.80
N PHE A 356 -8.72 -11.73 -14.81
CA PHE A 356 -7.97 -12.78 -14.13
C PHE A 356 -6.74 -12.25 -13.39
N PRO A 357 -6.51 -12.66 -12.12
CA PRO A 357 -7.46 -13.35 -11.25
C PRO A 357 -8.68 -12.44 -10.99
N PRO A 358 -9.73 -12.86 -10.28
CA PRO A 358 -10.89 -12.00 -10.04
C PRO A 358 -10.57 -10.63 -9.44
N SER A 359 -9.47 -10.51 -8.68
CA SER A 359 -8.95 -9.22 -8.18
C SER A 359 -8.26 -8.33 -9.22
N GLY A 360 -7.89 -8.89 -10.37
CA GLY A 360 -7.10 -8.23 -11.42
C GLY A 360 -5.61 -8.07 -11.10
N VAL A 361 -5.15 -8.52 -9.91
CA VAL A 361 -3.78 -8.34 -9.44
C VAL A 361 -2.97 -9.63 -9.62
N ILE A 362 -1.88 -9.55 -10.38
CA ILE A 362 -0.92 -10.65 -10.52
C ILE A 362 0.23 -10.47 -9.51
N PRO A 363 0.44 -11.42 -8.58
CA PRO A 363 1.49 -11.30 -7.57
C PRO A 363 2.88 -11.38 -8.20
N PHE A 364 3.78 -10.52 -7.76
CA PHE A 364 5.21 -10.61 -8.01
C PHE A 364 5.91 -11.42 -6.92
N HIS A 365 7.18 -11.75 -7.12
CA HIS A 365 7.98 -12.40 -6.09
C HIS A 365 8.20 -11.49 -4.86
N GLY A 366 7.67 -11.89 -3.71
CA GLY A 366 7.65 -11.16 -2.45
C GLY A 366 6.42 -10.27 -2.27
N PHE A 367 5.35 -10.50 -3.05
CA PHE A 367 4.08 -9.80 -2.91
C PHE A 367 3.39 -10.12 -1.59
N THR A 368 3.48 -11.37 -1.12
CA THR A 368 2.87 -11.80 0.15
C THR A 368 3.50 -11.12 1.37
N MET A 369 4.74 -10.63 1.25
CA MET A 369 5.38 -9.85 2.31
C MET A 369 4.61 -8.57 2.64
N TYR A 370 3.75 -8.04 1.77
CA TYR A 370 2.93 -6.90 2.13
C TYR A 370 1.98 -7.18 3.31
N SER A 371 1.50 -8.41 3.50
CA SER A 371 0.57 -8.73 4.58
C SER A 371 1.24 -9.15 5.89
N THR A 372 2.52 -9.55 5.87
CA THR A 372 3.20 -10.12 7.04
C THR A 372 3.25 -9.20 8.26
N PRO A 373 3.46 -7.86 8.15
CA PRO A 373 3.53 -7.02 9.35
C PRO A 373 2.16 -6.82 10.00
N PHE A 374 1.06 -6.99 9.25
CA PHE A 374 -0.28 -6.93 9.83
C PHE A 374 -0.58 -8.14 10.73
N CYS A 375 0.08 -9.28 10.51
CA CYS A 375 -0.07 -10.45 11.38
C CYS A 375 0.36 -10.17 12.83
N TYR A 376 1.22 -9.17 13.05
CA TYR A 376 1.59 -8.72 14.39
C TYR A 376 0.55 -7.79 15.06
N LEU A 377 -0.46 -7.35 14.31
CA LEU A 377 -1.49 -6.39 14.74
C LEU A 377 -2.89 -7.00 14.88
N TYR A 378 -3.16 -8.11 14.19
CA TYR A 378 -4.48 -8.72 14.12
C TYR A 378 -4.39 -10.23 14.33
N ASP A 379 -5.11 -10.71 15.34
CA ASP A 379 -5.32 -12.15 15.56
C ASP A 379 -6.39 -12.73 14.62
N ASP A 380 -7.38 -11.90 14.24
CA ASP A 380 -8.46 -12.28 13.33
C ASP A 380 -8.08 -12.03 11.86
N PRO A 381 -8.09 -13.06 10.98
CA PRO A 381 -7.75 -12.92 9.57
C PRO A 381 -8.71 -11.99 8.81
N ILE A 382 -9.96 -11.83 9.26
CA ILE A 382 -10.92 -10.94 8.59
C ILE A 382 -10.55 -9.48 8.83
N ALA A 383 -10.29 -9.08 10.08
CA ALA A 383 -9.81 -7.74 10.42
C ALA A 383 -8.47 -7.40 9.74
N LEU A 384 -7.56 -8.37 9.70
CA LEU A 384 -6.30 -8.27 8.97
C LEU A 384 -6.58 -7.99 7.48
N TYR A 385 -7.40 -8.84 6.86
CA TYR A 385 -7.72 -8.75 5.43
C TYR A 385 -8.26 -7.38 5.03
N TYR A 386 -9.25 -6.84 5.75
CA TYR A 386 -9.87 -5.58 5.38
C TYR A 386 -8.93 -4.38 5.55
N THR A 387 -8.07 -4.40 6.57
CA THR A 387 -7.06 -3.37 6.77
C THR A 387 -5.97 -3.46 5.70
N PHE A 388 -5.47 -4.67 5.42
CA PHE A 388 -4.52 -4.92 4.34
C PHE A 388 -5.06 -4.47 2.98
N ARG A 389 -6.31 -4.85 2.66
CA ARG A 389 -7.00 -4.46 1.43
C ARG A 389 -7.07 -2.95 1.29
N ALA A 390 -7.51 -2.24 2.33
CA ALA A 390 -7.61 -0.79 2.31
C ALA A 390 -6.24 -0.12 2.12
N PHE A 391 -5.20 -0.63 2.80
CA PHE A 391 -3.83 -0.13 2.65
C PHE A 391 -3.31 -0.33 1.22
N TYR A 392 -3.49 -1.53 0.66
CA TYR A 392 -3.08 -1.86 -0.70
C TYR A 392 -3.77 -0.98 -1.74
N MET A 393 -5.09 -0.84 -1.66
CA MET A 393 -5.89 -0.03 -2.59
C MET A 393 -5.56 1.46 -2.51
N ARG A 394 -5.06 1.92 -1.36
CA ARG A 394 -4.66 3.31 -1.15
C ARG A 394 -3.25 3.60 -1.69
N TYR A 395 -2.31 2.69 -1.42
CA TYR A 395 -0.89 2.95 -1.58
C TYR A 395 -0.20 1.95 -2.52
N TRP A 396 -0.21 0.66 -2.20
CA TRP A 396 0.73 -0.30 -2.80
C TRP A 396 0.45 -0.71 -4.23
N PHE A 397 -0.78 -0.55 -4.73
CA PHE A 397 -1.04 -0.78 -6.15
C PHE A 397 -0.13 0.08 -7.06
N ARG A 398 0.32 1.24 -6.55
CA ARG A 398 1.21 2.18 -7.24
C ARG A 398 2.66 1.70 -7.31
N LEU A 399 3.02 0.70 -6.51
CA LEU A 399 4.40 0.23 -6.38
C LEU A 399 4.80 -0.77 -7.47
N HIS A 400 3.84 -1.25 -8.26
CA HIS A 400 4.04 -2.24 -9.32
C HIS A 400 3.31 -1.87 -10.63
N GLU A 401 3.13 -0.57 -10.88
CA GLU A 401 2.68 -0.01 -12.15
C GLU A 401 3.65 1.07 -12.65
N VAL A 402 3.63 1.33 -13.95
CA VAL A 402 4.33 2.44 -14.59
C VAL A 402 3.37 3.62 -14.69
N SER A 403 3.59 4.65 -13.86
CA SER A 403 2.79 5.87 -13.89
C SER A 403 3.63 7.11 -13.57
N SER A 404 3.13 8.29 -13.96
CA SER A 404 3.67 9.61 -13.62
C SER A 404 3.23 10.11 -12.25
N HIS A 405 2.43 9.33 -11.51
CA HIS A 405 1.91 9.73 -10.20
C HIS A 405 3.06 9.98 -9.21
N GLU A 406 2.98 11.05 -8.41
CA GLU A 406 4.06 11.45 -7.49
C GLU A 406 4.44 10.35 -6.48
N GLN A 407 3.45 9.57 -6.05
CA GLN A 407 3.63 8.42 -5.17
C GLN A 407 3.82 7.06 -5.90
N GLY A 408 3.93 7.07 -7.23
CA GLY A 408 4.21 5.87 -8.03
C GLY A 408 5.67 5.45 -7.94
N ILE A 409 5.97 4.16 -8.07
CA ILE A 409 7.33 3.61 -7.91
C ILE A 409 8.38 4.33 -8.78
N LEU A 410 8.02 4.76 -9.99
CA LEU A 410 8.92 5.51 -10.87
C LEU A 410 9.33 6.84 -10.25
N CYS A 411 8.38 7.61 -9.74
CA CYS A 411 8.63 8.87 -9.04
C CYS A 411 9.36 8.66 -7.72
N LEU A 412 9.08 7.58 -6.98
CA LEU A 412 9.81 7.25 -5.76
C LEU A 412 11.28 6.90 -6.05
N CYS A 413 11.56 6.16 -7.13
CA CYS A 413 12.93 5.90 -7.58
C CYS A 413 13.66 7.19 -7.97
N LEU A 414 13.01 8.07 -8.73
CA LEU A 414 13.55 9.37 -9.10
C LEU A 414 13.81 10.26 -7.87
N LEU A 415 12.91 10.24 -6.89
CA LEU A 415 13.07 10.97 -5.63
C LEU A 415 14.30 10.47 -4.87
N PHE A 416 14.44 9.14 -4.72
CA PHE A 416 15.61 8.53 -4.10
C PHE A 416 16.91 8.98 -4.77
N GLU A 417 17.00 8.92 -6.11
CA GLU A 417 18.21 9.30 -6.83
C GLU A 417 18.52 10.80 -6.71
N LYS A 418 17.52 11.67 -6.79
CA LYS A 418 17.73 13.12 -6.62
C LYS A 418 18.22 13.46 -5.21
N LEU A 419 17.66 12.81 -4.19
CA LEU A 419 18.10 12.98 -2.82
C LEU A 419 19.55 12.50 -2.65
N LEU A 420 19.89 11.33 -3.19
CA LEU A 420 21.24 10.77 -3.11
C LEU A 420 22.27 11.66 -3.84
N GLN A 421 21.96 12.10 -5.06
CA GLN A 421 22.80 13.02 -5.83
C GLN A 421 23.07 14.33 -5.10
N ARG A 422 22.02 14.89 -4.48
CA ARG A 422 22.09 16.21 -3.84
C ARG A 422 22.80 16.17 -2.49
N HIS A 423 22.51 15.16 -1.67
CA HIS A 423 22.94 15.11 -0.27
C HIS A 423 24.11 14.15 -0.01
N GLU A 424 24.37 13.19 -0.89
CA GLU A 424 25.50 12.27 -0.81
C GLU A 424 26.27 12.17 -2.15
N PRO A 425 26.79 13.28 -2.69
CA PRO A 425 27.44 13.31 -4.01
C PRO A 425 28.67 12.40 -4.10
N GLN A 426 29.36 12.17 -2.98
CA GLN A 426 30.51 11.23 -2.93
C GLN A 426 30.07 9.79 -3.20
N LEU A 427 28.97 9.34 -2.57
CA LEU A 427 28.42 8.02 -2.82
C LEU A 427 27.89 7.92 -4.25
N TRP A 428 27.19 8.96 -4.73
CA TRP A 428 26.73 8.99 -6.12
C TRP A 428 27.89 8.82 -7.12
N TYR A 429 28.99 9.54 -6.91
CA TYR A 429 30.17 9.43 -7.75
C TYR A 429 30.83 8.04 -7.66
N HIS A 430 30.95 7.49 -6.45
CA HIS A 430 31.46 6.14 -6.23
C HIS A 430 30.67 5.09 -7.00
N PHE A 431 29.33 5.08 -6.83
CA PHE A 431 28.43 4.20 -7.58
C PHE A 431 28.62 4.31 -9.10
N LYS A 432 28.81 5.54 -9.60
CA LYS A 432 29.10 5.80 -11.01
C LYS A 432 30.45 5.23 -11.47
N GLN A 433 31.50 5.35 -10.65
CA GLN A 433 32.82 4.78 -10.95
C GLN A 433 32.78 3.24 -11.04
N ILE A 434 32.07 2.60 -10.12
CA ILE A 434 31.98 1.12 -10.03
C ILE A 434 30.88 0.54 -10.93
N LYS A 435 30.18 1.38 -11.71
CA LYS A 435 29.15 0.98 -12.68
C LYS A 435 27.97 0.19 -12.08
N ILE A 436 27.60 0.48 -10.83
CA ILE A 436 26.35 0.05 -10.20
C ILE A 436 25.34 1.21 -10.08
N PRO A 437 24.17 1.15 -10.73
CA PRO A 437 23.09 2.11 -10.48
C PRO A 437 22.59 2.03 -9.03
N PRO A 438 22.59 3.13 -8.25
CA PRO A 438 22.17 3.09 -6.84
C PRO A 438 20.75 2.57 -6.64
N VAL A 439 19.83 2.85 -7.57
CA VAL A 439 18.45 2.36 -7.47
C VAL A 439 18.38 0.82 -7.48
N ARG A 440 19.32 0.15 -8.15
CA ARG A 440 19.35 -1.31 -8.27
C ARG A 440 19.48 -2.00 -6.91
N VAL A 441 20.16 -1.37 -5.95
CA VAL A 441 20.38 -1.95 -4.62
C VAL A 441 19.23 -1.68 -3.66
N VAL A 442 18.45 -0.62 -3.87
CA VAL A 442 17.31 -0.24 -3.00
C VAL A 442 15.94 -0.57 -3.58
N PHE A 443 15.82 -0.92 -4.87
CA PHE A 443 14.53 -1.09 -5.54
C PHE A 443 13.63 -2.11 -4.83
N LYS A 444 14.22 -3.21 -4.34
CA LYS A 444 13.51 -4.25 -3.59
C LYS A 444 12.92 -3.75 -2.26
N TRP A 445 13.51 -2.70 -1.67
CA TRP A 445 12.99 -2.04 -0.47
C TRP A 445 11.81 -1.16 -0.83
N LEU A 446 11.95 -0.31 -1.86
CA LEU A 446 10.89 0.60 -2.31
C LEU A 446 9.66 -0.17 -2.78
N MET A 447 9.85 -1.17 -3.65
CA MET A 447 8.75 -1.96 -4.22
C MET A 447 8.05 -2.84 -3.17
N ARG A 448 8.71 -3.22 -2.06
CA ARG A 448 8.06 -3.95 -0.94
C ARG A 448 7.71 -3.06 0.24
N SER A 449 7.83 -1.74 0.10
CA SER A 449 7.60 -0.79 1.19
C SER A 449 8.37 -1.16 2.48
N PHE A 450 9.60 -1.67 2.31
CA PHE A 450 10.51 -2.26 3.30
C PHE A 450 10.08 -3.55 4.00
N SER A 451 8.95 -4.16 3.60
CA SER A 451 8.55 -5.46 4.18
C SER A 451 9.53 -6.58 3.82
N GLY A 452 9.87 -7.39 4.83
CA GLY A 452 10.89 -8.43 4.74
C GLY A 452 12.33 -7.91 4.69
N HIS A 453 12.56 -6.64 5.06
CA HIS A 453 13.92 -6.08 5.17
C HIS A 453 14.18 -5.43 6.52
N LEU A 454 13.18 -4.81 7.13
CA LEU A 454 13.28 -4.20 8.46
C LEU A 454 12.67 -5.10 9.53
N PRO A 455 13.16 -5.01 10.78
CA PRO A 455 12.46 -5.59 11.93
C PRO A 455 10.99 -5.13 11.99
N PRO A 456 10.04 -5.96 12.45
CA PRO A 456 8.62 -5.71 12.24
C PRO A 456 8.16 -4.43 12.95
N GLU A 457 8.67 -4.18 14.16
CA GLU A 457 8.37 -2.96 14.90
C GLU A 457 8.86 -1.69 14.18
N GLN A 458 10.06 -1.72 13.61
CA GLN A 458 10.62 -0.59 12.85
C GLN A 458 9.82 -0.31 11.58
N LEU A 459 9.38 -1.38 10.91
CA LEU A 459 8.51 -1.30 9.74
C LEU A 459 7.13 -0.73 10.08
N LEU A 460 6.54 -1.12 11.22
CA LEU A 460 5.26 -0.59 11.67
C LEU A 460 5.34 0.92 11.96
N PHE A 461 6.46 1.42 12.51
CA PHE A 461 6.66 2.87 12.65
C PHE A 461 6.79 3.58 11.31
N LEU A 462 7.45 2.96 10.31
CA LEU A 462 7.49 3.51 8.95
C LEU A 462 6.07 3.62 8.36
N TRP A 463 5.22 2.62 8.58
CA TRP A 463 3.86 2.60 8.04
C TRP A 463 2.90 3.50 8.83
N ASP A 464 3.15 3.74 10.14
CA ASP A 464 2.50 4.82 10.88
C ASP A 464 2.69 6.16 10.15
N LEU A 465 3.90 6.44 9.63
CA LEU A 465 4.19 7.67 8.86
C LEU A 465 3.48 7.72 7.50
N ILE A 466 3.39 6.59 6.79
CA ILE A 466 2.64 6.52 5.53
C ILE A 466 1.19 6.92 5.75
N LEU A 467 0.55 6.37 6.79
CA LEU A 467 -0.84 6.70 7.13
C LEU A 467 -1.00 8.14 7.64
N ALA A 468 -0.10 8.55 8.55
CA ALA A 468 -0.12 9.88 9.18
C ALA A 468 -0.02 11.00 8.15
N TYR A 469 0.87 10.88 7.19
CA TYR A 469 1.11 11.91 6.17
C TYR A 469 0.46 11.59 4.81
N ASP A 470 -0.21 10.45 4.69
CA ASP A 470 -0.85 9.98 3.46
C ASP A 470 0.11 9.97 2.25
N SER A 471 1.36 9.56 2.48
CA SER A 471 2.43 9.62 1.47
C SER A 471 3.39 8.44 1.54
N LEU A 472 3.73 7.88 0.38
CA LEU A 472 4.79 6.89 0.19
C LEU A 472 6.20 7.51 0.06
N GLU A 473 6.33 8.84 0.05
CA GLU A 473 7.63 9.51 -0.17
C GLU A 473 8.59 9.36 1.01
N ILE A 474 8.14 8.85 2.16
CA ILE A 474 9.01 8.48 3.27
C ILE A 474 9.92 7.29 2.92
N LEU A 475 9.50 6.43 1.98
CA LEU A 475 10.25 5.25 1.55
C LEU A 475 11.59 5.62 0.89
N PRO A 476 11.64 6.48 -0.17
CA PRO A 476 12.91 6.91 -0.75
C PRO A 476 13.77 7.73 0.21
N LEU A 477 13.15 8.51 1.12
CA LEU A 477 13.89 9.22 2.15
C LEU A 477 14.63 8.23 3.06
N LEU A 478 13.94 7.22 3.59
CA LEU A 478 14.57 6.17 4.41
C LEU A 478 15.67 5.43 3.64
N ALA A 479 15.45 5.11 2.37
CA ALA A 479 16.45 4.43 1.54
C ALA A 479 17.75 5.25 1.42
N VAL A 480 17.65 6.58 1.17
CA VAL A 480 18.83 7.46 1.16
C VAL A 480 19.46 7.56 2.54
N SER A 481 18.67 7.65 3.61
CA SER A 481 19.19 7.69 4.98
C SER A 481 19.99 6.44 5.34
N ILE A 482 19.54 5.24 4.94
CA ILE A 482 20.26 3.98 5.17
C ILE A 482 21.58 3.96 4.37
N ILE A 483 21.56 4.40 3.10
CA ILE A 483 22.77 4.49 2.29
C ILE A 483 23.77 5.51 2.89
N SER A 484 23.31 6.67 3.32
CA SER A 484 24.12 7.67 4.03
C SER A 484 24.70 7.10 5.32
N PHE A 485 23.91 6.34 6.09
CA PHE A 485 24.34 5.70 7.33
C PHE A 485 25.43 4.63 7.10
N ARG A 486 25.40 3.92 5.97
CA ARG A 486 26.40 2.90 5.60
C ARG A 486 27.52 3.45 4.71
N LYS A 487 27.63 4.77 4.57
CA LYS A 487 28.52 5.45 3.62
C LYS A 487 29.96 4.95 3.63
N ASP A 488 30.60 4.91 4.80
CA ASP A 488 32.03 4.59 4.89
C ASP A 488 32.32 3.17 4.40
N ASN A 489 31.44 2.21 4.71
CA ASN A 489 31.55 0.84 4.22
C ASN A 489 31.28 0.74 2.71
N LEU A 490 30.29 1.49 2.21
CA LEU A 490 29.95 1.52 0.79
C LEU A 490 31.09 2.07 -0.07
N LEU A 491 31.80 3.08 0.42
CA LEU A 491 32.94 3.68 -0.30
C LEU A 491 34.16 2.74 -0.37
N GLN A 492 34.19 1.66 0.42
CA GLN A 492 35.29 0.69 0.44
C GLN A 492 35.06 -0.52 -0.48
N VAL A 493 33.88 -0.65 -1.08
CA VAL A 493 33.51 -1.80 -1.92
C VAL A 493 33.24 -1.38 -3.35
N ASP A 494 33.56 -2.25 -4.31
CA ASP A 494 33.53 -1.93 -5.76
C ASP A 494 32.77 -2.95 -6.62
N THR A 495 32.18 -3.98 -6.01
CA THR A 495 31.33 -4.97 -6.71
C THR A 495 29.90 -4.92 -6.21
N LEU A 496 28.96 -5.33 -7.07
CA LEU A 496 27.53 -5.37 -6.72
C LEU A 496 27.28 -6.29 -5.53
N GLN A 497 27.92 -7.45 -5.51
CA GLN A 497 27.79 -8.41 -4.42
C GLN A 497 28.30 -7.83 -3.09
N SER A 498 29.43 -7.12 -3.10
CA SER A 498 29.95 -6.49 -1.89
C SER A 498 29.06 -5.34 -1.41
N VAL A 499 28.50 -4.53 -2.32
CA VAL A 499 27.52 -3.50 -1.97
C VAL A 499 26.26 -4.13 -1.37
N GLU A 500 25.73 -5.18 -1.99
CA GLU A 500 24.57 -5.91 -1.48
C GLU A 500 24.85 -6.52 -0.11
N ALA A 501 26.06 -7.01 0.14
CA ALA A 501 26.47 -7.54 1.45
C ALA A 501 26.50 -6.44 2.52
N VAL A 502 27.03 -5.25 2.22
CA VAL A 502 27.01 -4.10 3.15
C VAL A 502 25.58 -3.68 3.52
N LEU A 503 24.63 -3.89 2.59
CA LEU A 503 23.23 -3.51 2.74
C LEU A 503 22.29 -4.70 3.05
N ALA A 504 22.83 -5.90 3.26
CA ALA A 504 22.02 -7.11 3.43
C ALA A 504 21.24 -7.10 4.75
N ASP A 505 21.92 -6.66 5.82
CA ASP A 505 21.37 -6.65 7.17
C ASP A 505 20.95 -5.23 7.60
N LEU A 506 19.64 -5.06 7.74
CA LEU A 506 19.02 -3.85 8.26
C LEU A 506 18.45 -4.05 9.67
N SER A 507 18.74 -5.16 10.34
CA SER A 507 18.26 -5.44 11.70
C SER A 507 18.68 -4.36 12.71
N SER A 508 19.84 -3.74 12.49
CA SER A 508 20.37 -2.65 13.32
C SER A 508 19.76 -1.28 13.02
N ILE A 509 18.89 -1.15 12.00
CA ILE A 509 18.35 0.15 11.59
C ILE A 509 17.17 0.53 12.49
N THR A 510 17.35 1.60 13.26
CA THR A 510 16.26 2.28 13.96
C THR A 510 15.67 3.37 13.06
N VAL A 511 14.48 3.12 12.50
CA VAL A 511 13.86 3.93 11.44
C VAL A 511 13.61 5.36 11.89
N MET A 512 12.94 5.54 13.02
CA MET A 512 12.53 6.89 13.46
C MET A 512 13.72 7.78 13.82
N PRO A 513 14.73 7.33 14.60
CA PRO A 513 15.95 8.11 14.82
C PRO A 513 16.67 8.46 13.51
N LEU A 514 16.80 7.50 12.59
CA LEU A 514 17.52 7.71 11.34
C LEU A 514 16.84 8.75 10.44
N LEU A 515 15.51 8.69 10.31
CA LEU A 515 14.73 9.67 9.56
C LEU A 515 14.77 11.06 10.20
N GLN A 516 14.60 11.14 11.54
CA GLN A 516 14.66 12.38 12.29
C GLN A 516 16.03 13.05 12.14
N MET A 517 17.12 12.30 12.37
CA MET A 517 18.49 12.79 12.14
C MET A 517 18.68 13.28 10.71
N THR A 518 18.15 12.57 9.71
CA THR A 518 18.27 12.99 8.31
C THR A 518 17.58 14.33 8.07
N LEU A 519 16.32 14.47 8.48
CA LEU A 519 15.50 15.66 8.24
C LEU A 519 15.91 16.88 9.08
N MET A 520 16.64 16.67 10.17
CA MET A 520 17.20 17.73 11.01
C MET A 520 18.52 18.30 10.48
N ARG A 521 19.17 17.66 9.50
CA ARG A 521 20.40 18.18 8.88
C ARG A 521 20.11 19.48 8.12
N ASP A 522 20.98 20.46 8.29
CA ASP A 522 20.94 21.75 7.59
C ASP A 522 21.34 21.64 6.11
#